data_AF-A0A6G9XMV2-F1
#
_entry.id   AF-A0A6G9XMV2-F1
#
_cell.length_a   1.000
_cell.length_b   1.000
_cell.length_c   1.000
_cell.angle_alpha   90.00
_cell.angle_beta   90.00
_cell.angle_gamma   90.00
#
_symmetry.space_group_name_H-M   'P 1'
#
loop_
_entity.id
_entity.type
_entity.pdbx_description
1 polymer ?
#
loop_
_entity_poly.entity_id
_entity_poly.type
_entity_poly.pdbx_seq_one_letter_code
_entity_poly.pdbx_strand_id
1 'polypeptide(L)' 'MGFSDYAPGDVVYVPEGPFSGVRAVVREVDARKGRLRIDFGEGLTHREGGVLRERRHHLTVGFDEVELG' A
#
# COMPACT_ATOMS: atom_id res chain seq x y z
N MET A 1 6.05 17.44 -17.48
CA MET A 1 5.67 16.06 -17.10
C MET A 1 5.75 15.97 -15.61
N GLY A 2 4.63 16.10 -14.90
CA GLY A 2 4.68 16.33 -13.46
C GLY A 2 3.33 16.09 -12.80
N PHE A 3 2.73 14.94 -13.05
CA PHE A 3 1.62 14.43 -12.25
C PHE A 3 1.83 12.92 -12.21
N SER A 4 2.10 12.40 -11.02
CA SER A 4 1.99 10.97 -10.77
C SER A 4 0.54 10.56 -11.04
N ASP A 5 0.33 9.43 -11.71
CA ASP A 5 -1.02 8.89 -11.97
C ASP A 5 -1.74 8.46 -10.67
N TYR A 6 -0.98 8.36 -9.57
CA TYR A 6 -1.46 8.03 -8.24
C TYR A 6 -2.10 9.22 -7.52
N ALA A 7 -3.21 8.95 -6.86
CA ALA A 7 -3.93 9.83 -5.96
C ALA A 7 -4.21 9.14 -4.61
N PRO A 8 -4.36 9.90 -3.51
CA PRO A 8 -4.85 9.35 -2.24
C PRO A 8 -6.21 8.67 -2.43
N GLY A 9 -6.32 7.42 -1.97
CA GLY A 9 -7.49 6.56 -2.15
C GLY A 9 -7.30 5.48 -3.20
N ASP A 10 -6.31 5.60 -4.09
CA ASP A 10 -6.03 4.57 -5.09
C ASP A 10 -5.57 3.28 -4.45
N VAL A 11 -5.95 2.16 -5.07
CA VAL A 11 -5.44 0.84 -4.72
C VAL A 11 -4.26 0.53 -5.63
N VAL A 12 -3.13 0.24 -5.01
CA VAL A 12 -1.93 -0.20 -5.70
C VAL A 12 -1.57 -1.61 -5.27
N TYR A 13 -0.90 -2.35 -6.14
CA TYR A 13 -0.35 -3.66 -5.82
C TYR A 13 1.17 -3.64 -5.92
N VAL A 14 1.82 -4.44 -5.09
CA VAL A 14 3.27 -4.62 -5.09
C VAL A 14 3.58 -5.86 -5.93
N PRO A 15 4.25 -5.75 -7.09
CA PRO A 15 4.54 -6.89 -7.97
C PRO A 15 5.68 -7.79 -7.49
N GLU A 16 6.65 -7.24 -6.74
CA GLU A 16 7.90 -7.91 -6.39
C GLU A 16 8.36 -7.57 -4.96
N GLY A 17 9.27 -8.39 -4.41
CA GLY A 17 9.85 -8.16 -3.08
C GLY A 17 9.05 -8.76 -1.91
N PRO A 18 9.39 -8.42 -0.66
CA PRO A 18 8.85 -9.08 0.54
C PRO A 18 7.35 -8.85 0.76
N PHE A 19 6.78 -7.83 0.11
CA PHE A 19 5.35 -7.51 0.16
C PHE A 19 4.64 -7.80 -1.17
N SER A 20 5.27 -8.57 -2.06
CA SER A 20 4.68 -8.98 -3.33
C SER A 20 3.29 -9.60 -3.15
N GLY A 21 2.33 -9.19 -3.97
CA GLY A 21 0.94 -9.67 -3.93
C GLY A 21 0.04 -8.96 -2.91
N VAL A 22 0.57 -8.02 -2.13
CA VAL A 22 -0.23 -7.17 -1.25
C VAL A 22 -0.94 -6.08 -2.06
N ARG A 23 -2.22 -5.86 -1.75
CA ARG A 23 -2.97 -4.68 -2.17
C ARG A 23 -2.96 -3.65 -1.05
N ALA A 24 -2.62 -2.42 -1.39
CA ALA A 24 -2.49 -1.33 -0.45
C ALA A 24 -3.21 -0.08 -0.96
N VAL A 25 -3.67 0.76 -0.04
CA VAL A 25 -4.35 2.01 -0.36
C VAL A 25 -3.35 3.16 -0.24
N VAL A 26 -3.25 3.99 -1.27
CA VAL A 26 -2.45 5.22 -1.25
C VAL A 26 -3.07 6.20 -0.24
N ARG A 27 -2.29 6.60 0.74
CA ARG A 27 -2.66 7.59 1.76
C ARG A 27 -2.15 8.97 1.40
N GLU A 28 -0.96 9.05 0.84
CA GLU A 28 -0.29 10.30 0.50
C GLU A 28 0.62 10.10 -0.70
N VAL A 29 0.75 11.14 -1.52
CA VAL A 29 1.57 11.16 -2.73
C VAL A 29 2.60 12.28 -2.60
N ASP A 30 3.87 11.92 -2.49
CA ASP A 30 4.98 12.86 -2.54
C ASP A 30 5.57 12.86 -3.96
N ALA A 31 4.90 13.59 -4.85
CA ALA A 31 5.31 13.72 -6.26
C ALA A 31 6.67 14.40 -6.43
N ARG A 32 7.14 15.16 -5.42
CA ARG A 32 8.47 15.78 -5.46
C ARG A 32 9.57 14.76 -5.27
N LYS A 33 9.32 13.74 -4.44
CA LYS A 33 10.29 12.68 -4.13
C LYS A 33 10.03 11.38 -4.90
N GLY A 34 8.93 11.29 -5.64
CA GLY A 34 8.54 10.08 -6.35
C GLY A 34 8.12 8.95 -5.41
N ARG A 35 7.43 9.27 -4.31
CA ARG A 35 7.09 8.31 -3.25
C ARG A 35 5.60 8.30 -2.92
N LEU A 36 5.10 7.14 -2.53
CA LEU A 36 3.75 6.93 -2.03
C LEU A 36 3.81 6.44 -0.59
N ARG A 37 2.92 6.98 0.24
CA ARG A 37 2.63 6.38 1.54
C ARG A 37 1.42 5.48 1.36
N ILE A 38 1.57 4.19 1.62
CA ILE A 38 0.51 3.19 1.45
C ILE A 38 0.13 2.57 2.78
N ASP A 39 -1.14 2.20 2.92
CA ASP A 39 -1.68 1.45 4.06
C ASP A 39 -2.24 0.12 3.57
N PHE A 40 -1.84 -0.98 4.20
CA PHE A 40 -2.40 -2.29 3.92
C PHE A 40 -2.66 -3.06 5.21
N GLY A 41 -3.73 -3.85 5.20
CA GLY A 41 -4.00 -4.83 6.25
C GLY A 41 -3.43 -6.18 5.86
N GLU A 42 -2.69 -6.82 6.75
CA GLU A 42 -2.60 -8.29 6.69
C GLU A 42 -3.98 -8.82 7.06
N GLY A 43 -4.75 -9.26 6.04
CA GLY A 43 -6.12 -9.71 6.24
C GLY A 43 -6.22 -10.79 7.31
N LEU A 44 -7.13 -10.62 8.27
CA LEU A 44 -7.53 -11.58 9.31
C LEU A 44 -6.47 -12.61 9.75
N THR A 45 -5.27 -12.14 10.14
CA THR A 45 -4.14 -13.03 10.44
C THR A 45 -4.30 -13.87 11.71
N HIS A 46 -5.30 -13.63 12.58
CA HIS A 46 -5.43 -14.42 13.82
C HIS A 46 -6.87 -14.61 14.28
N ARG A 47 -7.35 -15.86 14.31
CA ARG A 47 -8.56 -16.27 15.03
C ARG A 47 -8.16 -16.92 16.35
N GLU A 48 -7.81 -16.09 17.34
CA GLU A 48 -7.65 -16.54 18.73
C GLU A 48 -8.68 -15.82 19.60
N GLY A 49 -9.59 -16.55 20.25
CA GLY A 49 -10.57 -15.99 21.18
C GLY A 49 -11.73 -15.16 20.59
N GLY A 50 -11.91 -15.10 19.27
CA GLY A 50 -13.08 -14.44 18.64
C GLY A 50 -12.92 -12.95 18.36
N VAL A 51 -11.72 -12.38 18.50
CA VAL A 51 -11.43 -10.98 18.15
C VAL A 51 -10.80 -10.92 16.75
N LEU A 52 -11.51 -10.34 15.78
CA LEU A 52 -10.96 -10.00 14.47
C LEU A 52 -10.04 -8.80 14.66
N ARG A 53 -8.72 -9.01 14.58
CA ARG A 53 -7.74 -7.91 14.67
C ARG A 53 -6.94 -7.87 13.39
N GLU A 54 -7.28 -6.92 12.55
CA GLU A 54 -6.48 -6.60 11.37
C GLU A 54 -5.19 -5.90 11.84
N ARG A 55 -4.04 -6.41 11.42
CA ARG A 55 -2.78 -5.67 11.56
C ARG A 55 -2.70 -4.71 10.39
N ARG A 56 -2.84 -3.41 10.65
CA ARG A 56 -2.59 -2.36 9.67
C ARG A 56 -1.10 -2.01 9.65
N HIS A 57 -0.54 -2.01 8.46
CA HIS A 57 0.84 -1.67 8.18
C HIS A 57 0.87 -0.41 7.32
N HIS A 58 1.83 0.46 7.61
CA HIS A 58 2.12 1.62 6.77
C HIS A 58 3.50 1.43 6.16
N LEU A 59 3.62 1.70 4.87
CA LEU A 59 4.89 1.62 4.14
C LEU A 59 5.05 2.87 3.26
N THR A 60 6.29 3.25 3.00
CA THR A 60 6.62 4.25 1.99
C THR A 60 7.33 3.54 0.85
N VAL A 61 6.82 3.68 -0.37
CA VAL A 61 7.31 3.01 -1.58
C VAL A 61 7.58 4.02 -2.69
N GLY A 62 8.45 3.68 -3.63
CA GLY A 62 8.63 4.42 -4.89
C GLY A 62 7.47 4.22 -5.86
N PHE A 63 7.36 5.10 -6.86
CA PHE A 63 6.41 4.93 -7.96
C PHE A 63 6.73 3.70 -8.83
N ASP A 64 7.99 3.28 -8.87
CA ASP A 64 8.46 2.11 -9.60
C ASP A 64 8.24 0.78 -8.85
N GLU A 65 7.94 0.84 -7.54
CA GLU A 65 7.75 -0.36 -6.72
C GLU A 65 6.30 -0.85 -6.68
N VAL A 66 5.36 -0.10 -7.29
CA VAL A 66 3.93 -0.43 -7.26
C VAL A 66 3.22 -0.10 -8.56
N GLU A 67 2.16 -0.85 -8.83
CA GLU A 67 1.32 -0.71 -10.01
C GLU A 67 -0.13 -0.42 -9.61
N LEU A 68 -0.85 0.36 -10.43
CA LEU A 68 -2.27 0.64 -10.22
C LEU A 68 -3.08 -0.65 -10.44
N GLY A 69 -3.97 -0.96 -9.50
CA GLY A 69 -4.78 -2.18 -9.49
C GLY A 69 -6.19 -2.05 -10.05
#